data_AF-A0A420HUU2-F1
#
_entry.id   AF-A0A420HUU2-F1
#
_cell.length_a   1.000
_cell.length_b   1.000
_cell.length_c   1.000
_cell.angle_alpha   90.00
_cell.angle_beta   90.00
_cell.angle_gamma   90.00
#
_symmetry.space_group_name_H-M   'P 1'
#
loop_
_entity.id
_entity.type
_entity.pdbx_description
1 polymer ?
#
loop_
_entity_poly.entity_id
_entity_poly.type
_entity_poly.pdbx_seq_one_letter_code
_entity_poly.pdbx_strand_id
1 'polypeptide(L)'
;MSSTSGGWAQLRQQVRSFEAQTETLFHTYSQYATLTNLPAKPTDEELQTESNILSILEKRETLISQLSRLLDSEAALTASALKRNNLTRHREILLEHRRELISLKSQIKEARNRANLLTSVRSDIDAYQSNDPETVESTYMLGERKRIDNSINMTDSVLSQAYAVNESFGFQRETLASINRRITSATAQLPGLNNLISKISARKRRDGTIMASLIAICFLTLKRSTMIILKSPLRTAKSLYVPIIASSCHMQSLITSGYHLRHVSQKSDTTEPNPDAHSSVLQEAPKAYGKDVSEYIPKPLDRPIGLLDPPKPGENTGIDFRTWKQRRDDFVDYDKHLVRRRQLKMKMATPYFREWSNMRFSKGKSFLAPLRLFRADKALYFPNFFGKTLIKDKKLRDTTPILNNKISIVGAFSSAWGENQAASFISKDKNPDLHEIIASAKDLAQIVQINFEDNALKAMIIKLFMWNQRQKLGSENWDKYFLVEKGLTMELRDMIGLLNSKVGYIYLLDRECKIRWAGCGFCEDYEREGLLKGIRKLIDDTNRS
;
A
#
# COMPACT_ATOMS: atom_id res chain seq x y z
N MET A 1 -5.79 22.03 -37.33
CA MET A 1 -4.67 22.41 -36.45
C MET A 1 -4.88 21.64 -35.16
N SER A 2 -4.26 20.46 -35.04
CA SER A 2 -4.59 19.47 -34.00
C SER A 2 -3.37 18.81 -33.35
N SER A 3 -2.17 19.02 -33.90
CA SER A 3 -0.90 18.57 -33.33
C SER A 3 -0.47 19.40 -32.11
N THR A 4 -0.72 20.71 -32.12
CA THR A 4 -0.13 21.67 -31.17
C THR A 4 -0.68 21.55 -29.74
N SER A 5 -1.96 21.24 -29.57
CA SER A 5 -2.53 20.96 -28.23
C SER A 5 -1.94 19.70 -27.59
N GLY A 6 -1.53 18.72 -28.41
CA GLY A 6 -0.84 17.50 -27.96
C GLY A 6 0.53 17.78 -27.38
N GLY A 7 1.35 18.61 -28.04
CA GLY A 7 2.70 18.98 -27.55
C GLY A 7 2.67 19.62 -26.16
N TRP A 8 1.77 20.57 -25.92
CA TRP A 8 1.56 21.16 -24.59
C TRP A 8 1.18 20.12 -23.54
N ALA A 9 0.27 19.19 -23.88
CA ALA A 9 -0.19 18.15 -22.96
C ALA A 9 0.95 17.17 -22.61
N GLN A 10 1.73 16.76 -23.61
CA GLN A 10 2.87 15.85 -23.47
C GLN A 10 3.99 16.44 -22.60
N LEU A 11 4.40 17.69 -22.86
CA LEU A 11 5.43 18.36 -22.05
C LEU A 11 4.96 18.57 -20.61
N ARG A 12 3.69 18.97 -20.39
CA ARG A 12 3.11 19.09 -19.04
C ARG A 12 3.02 17.74 -18.32
N GLN A 13 2.77 16.64 -19.04
CA GLN A 13 2.81 15.29 -18.48
C GLN A 13 4.23 14.90 -18.06
N GLN A 14 5.24 15.23 -18.86
CA GLN A 14 6.66 14.98 -18.53
C GLN A 14 7.11 15.79 -17.30
N VAL A 15 6.76 17.08 -17.21
CA VAL A 15 7.03 17.90 -16.01
C VAL A 15 6.40 17.27 -14.77
N ARG A 16 5.15 16.78 -14.86
CA ARG A 16 4.46 16.08 -13.77
C ARG A 16 5.08 14.73 -13.37
N SER A 17 5.59 13.94 -14.33
CA SER A 17 6.31 12.71 -13.98
C SER A 17 7.64 13.00 -13.28
N PHE A 18 8.35 14.04 -13.69
CA PHE A 18 9.57 14.48 -12.99
C PHE A 18 9.29 15.14 -11.64
N GLU A 19 8.14 15.80 -11.47
CA GLU A 19 7.62 16.34 -10.20
C GLU A 19 7.53 15.22 -9.14
N ALA A 20 6.76 14.17 -9.42
CA ALA A 20 6.63 13.00 -8.53
C ALA A 20 7.96 12.21 -8.34
N GLN A 21 8.83 12.13 -9.36
CA GLN A 21 10.17 11.55 -9.19
C GLN A 21 11.04 12.40 -8.25
N THR A 22 10.90 13.73 -8.27
CA THR A 22 11.64 14.61 -7.35
C THR A 22 11.19 14.38 -5.91
N GLU A 23 9.87 14.33 -5.67
CA GLU A 23 9.29 14.04 -4.34
C GLU A 23 9.78 12.68 -3.81
N THR A 24 9.76 11.65 -4.67
CA THR A 24 10.26 10.30 -4.32
C THR A 24 11.73 10.33 -3.91
N LEU A 25 12.59 11.07 -4.63
CA LEU A 25 14.00 11.18 -4.28
C LEU A 25 14.24 12.07 -3.06
N PHE A 26 13.42 13.08 -2.77
CA PHE A 26 13.51 13.82 -1.51
C PHE A 26 13.09 12.99 -0.31
N HIS A 27 12.10 12.11 -0.45
CA HIS A 27 11.82 11.11 0.59
C HIS A 27 13.03 10.19 0.83
N THR A 28 13.79 9.80 -0.20
CA THR A 28 15.07 9.07 -0.01
C THR A 28 16.16 9.94 0.62
N TYR A 29 16.37 11.16 0.15
CA TYR A 29 17.46 12.02 0.58
C TYR A 29 17.26 12.56 2.02
N SER A 30 16.02 12.85 2.41
CA SER A 30 15.69 13.28 3.78
C SER A 30 15.90 12.18 4.84
N GLN A 31 15.95 10.89 4.45
CA GLN A 31 16.26 9.81 5.39
C GLN A 31 17.64 10.01 6.03
N TYR A 32 18.63 10.48 5.26
CA TYR A 32 19.97 10.80 5.77
C TYR A 32 19.97 11.87 6.87
N ALA A 33 18.97 12.75 6.97
CA ALA A 33 18.85 13.69 8.09
C ALA A 33 18.35 13.04 9.40
N THR A 34 17.76 11.83 9.32
CA THR A 34 17.13 11.13 10.45
C THR A 34 17.91 9.92 10.97
N LEU A 35 18.92 9.44 10.22
CA LEU A 35 19.77 8.32 10.61
C LEU A 35 20.58 8.64 11.87
N THR A 36 20.50 7.76 12.89
CA THR A 36 21.20 7.95 14.17
C THR A 36 22.71 7.64 14.12
N ASN A 37 23.15 6.97 13.04
CA ASN A 37 24.49 6.46 12.82
C ASN A 37 24.94 6.82 11.39
N LEU A 38 25.05 8.12 11.08
CA LEU A 38 25.63 8.58 9.82
C LEU A 38 27.13 8.28 9.77
N PRO A 39 27.67 7.82 8.63
CA PRO A 39 29.11 7.81 8.41
C PRO A 39 29.65 9.25 8.34
N ALA A 40 30.89 9.44 8.80
CA ALA A 40 31.56 10.74 8.85
C ALA A 40 31.82 11.38 7.48
N LYS A 41 31.74 10.59 6.40
CA LYS A 41 31.73 11.02 4.99
C LYS A 41 30.38 10.62 4.35
N PRO A 42 29.91 11.34 3.32
CA PRO A 42 28.78 10.88 2.49
C PRO A 42 29.01 9.47 1.93
N THR A 43 27.95 8.68 1.77
CA THR A 43 28.01 7.41 1.04
C THR A 43 27.89 7.64 -0.47
N ASP A 44 28.35 6.68 -1.27
CA ASP A 44 28.18 6.74 -2.72
C ASP A 44 26.68 6.78 -3.12
N GLU A 45 25.82 6.11 -2.35
CA GLU A 45 24.35 6.14 -2.50
C GLU A 45 23.75 7.52 -2.17
N GLU A 46 24.25 8.23 -1.16
CA GLU A 46 23.86 9.60 -0.80
C GLU A 46 24.24 10.57 -1.93
N LEU A 47 25.47 10.46 -2.43
CA LEU A 47 26.00 11.26 -3.54
C LEU A 47 25.26 10.98 -4.86
N GLN A 48 24.96 9.71 -5.14
CA GLN A 48 24.18 9.31 -6.32
C GLN A 48 22.73 9.82 -6.23
N THR A 49 22.11 9.75 -5.04
CA THR A 49 20.76 10.29 -4.80
C THR A 49 20.73 11.80 -5.03
N GLU A 50 21.72 12.53 -4.50
CA GLU A 50 21.86 13.97 -4.71
C GLU A 50 22.04 14.33 -6.19
N SER A 51 22.93 13.63 -6.90
CA SER A 51 23.18 13.82 -8.33
C SER A 51 21.93 13.55 -9.18
N ASN A 52 21.17 12.50 -8.84
CA ASN A 52 19.91 12.18 -9.49
C ASN A 52 18.89 13.33 -9.33
N ILE A 53 18.72 13.87 -8.11
CA ILE A 53 17.85 15.02 -7.82
C ILE A 53 18.27 16.23 -8.66
N LEU A 54 19.55 16.61 -8.63
CA LEU A 54 20.06 17.75 -9.39
C LEU A 54 19.76 17.60 -10.89
N SER A 55 20.03 16.43 -11.46
CA SER A 55 19.75 16.16 -12.88
C SER A 55 18.26 16.24 -13.23
N ILE A 56 17.36 15.88 -12.30
CA ILE A 56 15.90 15.95 -12.53
C ILE A 56 15.40 17.39 -12.39
N LEU A 57 15.94 18.19 -11.47
CA LEU A 57 15.63 19.62 -11.35
C LEU A 57 16.03 20.39 -12.63
N GLU A 58 17.19 20.09 -13.21
CA GLU A 58 17.65 20.65 -14.49
C GLU A 58 16.75 20.21 -15.67
N LYS A 59 16.38 18.92 -15.74
CA LYS A 59 15.43 18.40 -16.74
C LYS A 59 14.03 19.05 -16.59
N ARG A 60 13.59 19.35 -15.37
CA ARG A 60 12.33 20.10 -15.13
C ARG A 60 12.45 21.55 -15.57
N GLU A 61 13.57 22.23 -15.31
CA GLU A 61 13.79 23.62 -15.74
C GLU A 61 13.81 23.77 -17.26
N THR A 62 14.48 22.86 -17.98
CA THR A 62 14.49 22.87 -19.44
C THR A 62 13.10 22.62 -20.03
N LEU A 63 12.32 21.67 -19.48
CA LEU A 63 10.93 21.44 -19.89
C LEU A 63 9.99 22.62 -19.57
N ILE A 64 10.13 23.24 -18.39
CA ILE A 64 9.35 24.45 -18.02
C ILE A 64 9.73 25.63 -18.92
N SER A 65 10.99 25.73 -19.35
CA SER A 65 11.44 26.71 -20.34
C SER A 65 10.86 26.46 -21.72
N GLN A 66 10.76 25.19 -22.17
CA GLN A 66 10.07 24.82 -23.40
C GLN A 66 8.57 25.13 -23.33
N LEU A 67 7.91 24.85 -22.19
CA LEU A 67 6.52 25.23 -21.97
C LEU A 67 6.31 26.76 -22.02
N SER A 68 7.21 27.58 -21.45
CA SER A 68 7.13 29.04 -21.63
C SER A 68 7.19 29.40 -23.11
N ARG A 69 8.23 28.96 -23.82
CA ARG A 69 8.42 29.28 -25.25
C ARG A 69 7.20 28.94 -26.10
N LEU A 70 6.53 27.81 -25.85
CA LEU A 70 5.27 27.46 -26.54
C LEU A 70 4.09 28.37 -26.14
N LEU A 71 3.96 28.70 -24.85
CA LEU A 71 2.92 29.64 -24.37
C LEU A 71 3.10 31.05 -24.97
N ASP A 72 4.36 31.44 -25.16
CA ASP A 72 4.78 32.75 -25.66
C ASP A 72 4.72 32.82 -27.21
N SER A 73 4.92 31.70 -27.92
CA SER A 73 4.88 31.63 -29.38
C SER A 73 3.47 31.50 -30.00
N GLU A 74 2.46 31.08 -29.24
CA GLU A 74 1.12 30.81 -29.75
C GLU A 74 0.05 31.64 -29.03
N ALA A 75 -0.44 32.72 -29.65
CA ALA A 75 -1.47 33.60 -29.08
C ALA A 75 -2.71 32.86 -28.53
N ALA A 76 -3.10 31.75 -29.15
CA ALA A 76 -4.21 30.89 -28.70
C ALA A 76 -3.87 30.05 -27.44
N LEU A 77 -2.59 29.74 -27.20
CA LEU A 77 -2.12 29.21 -25.92
C LEU A 77 -2.00 30.32 -24.89
N THR A 78 -1.40 31.47 -25.26
CA THR A 78 -1.19 32.62 -24.36
C THR A 78 -2.50 33.09 -23.77
N ALA A 79 -3.56 33.24 -24.58
CA ALA A 79 -4.89 33.66 -24.14
C ALA A 79 -5.52 32.75 -23.07
N SER A 80 -5.08 31.50 -22.94
CA SER A 80 -5.60 30.56 -21.93
C SER A 80 -5.01 30.85 -20.54
N ALA A 81 -5.77 31.57 -19.71
CA ALA A 81 -5.42 31.81 -18.30
C ALA A 81 -5.09 30.50 -17.54
N LEU A 82 -5.79 29.40 -17.84
CA LEU A 82 -5.49 28.09 -17.28
C LEU A 82 -4.06 27.63 -17.62
N LYS A 83 -3.56 27.86 -18.84
CA LYS A 83 -2.20 27.45 -19.25
C LYS A 83 -1.12 28.33 -18.59
N ARG A 84 -1.37 29.64 -18.49
CA ARG A 84 -0.54 30.56 -17.68
C ARG A 84 -0.43 30.07 -16.23
N ASN A 85 -1.55 29.83 -15.55
CA ASN A 85 -1.56 29.42 -14.14
C ASN A 85 -0.85 28.06 -13.92
N ASN A 86 -0.93 27.13 -14.88
CA ASN A 86 -0.16 25.88 -14.81
C ASN A 86 1.35 26.11 -14.96
N LEU A 87 1.78 27.02 -15.83
CA LEU A 87 3.20 27.37 -15.97
C LEU A 87 3.74 28.03 -14.70
N THR A 88 2.99 28.97 -14.11
CA THR A 88 3.32 29.61 -12.84
C THR A 88 3.47 28.57 -11.73
N ARG A 89 2.49 27.68 -11.55
CA ARG A 89 2.57 26.62 -10.54
C ARG A 89 3.80 25.72 -10.70
N HIS A 90 4.14 25.29 -11.92
CA HIS A 90 5.32 24.45 -12.12
C HIS A 90 6.63 25.21 -11.86
N ARG A 91 6.67 26.54 -12.06
CA ARG A 91 7.81 27.39 -11.64
C ARG A 91 7.91 27.50 -10.11
N GLU A 92 6.79 27.74 -9.42
CA GLU A 92 6.71 27.81 -7.96
C GLU A 92 7.21 26.51 -7.31
N ILE A 93 6.71 25.36 -7.79
CA ILE A 93 7.13 24.04 -7.30
C ILE A 93 8.62 23.78 -7.59
N LEU A 94 9.14 24.13 -8.77
CA LEU A 94 10.58 23.99 -9.06
C LEU A 94 11.45 24.82 -8.10
N LEU A 95 11.02 26.04 -7.77
CA LEU A 95 11.71 26.90 -6.80
C LEU A 95 11.63 26.36 -5.38
N GLU A 96 10.49 25.81 -4.97
CA GLU A 96 10.34 25.21 -3.63
C GLU A 96 11.20 23.96 -3.47
N HIS A 97 11.18 23.07 -4.45
CA HIS A 97 12.05 21.88 -4.46
C HIS A 97 13.56 22.27 -4.41
N ARG A 98 13.95 23.40 -5.03
CA ARG A 98 15.33 23.92 -4.90
C ARG A 98 15.67 24.39 -3.48
N ARG A 99 14.71 24.99 -2.75
CA ARG A 99 14.88 25.35 -1.33
C ARG A 99 14.95 24.11 -0.44
N GLU A 100 14.09 23.12 -0.71
CA GLU A 100 14.06 21.84 0.01
C GLU A 100 15.41 21.11 -0.07
N LEU A 101 16.00 21.00 -1.27
CA LEU A 101 17.33 20.39 -1.42
C LEU A 101 18.42 21.10 -0.57
N ILE A 102 18.40 22.43 -0.50
CA ILE A 102 19.34 23.21 0.32
C ILE A 102 19.10 22.99 1.82
N SER A 103 17.82 22.94 2.23
CA SER A 103 17.42 22.66 3.61
C SER A 103 17.85 21.25 4.05
N LEU A 104 17.55 20.24 3.23
CA LEU A 104 17.95 18.85 3.50
C LEU A 104 19.47 18.70 3.57
N LYS A 105 20.23 19.33 2.67
CA LYS A 105 21.71 19.37 2.74
C LYS A 105 22.21 19.90 4.09
N SER A 106 21.60 20.97 4.61
CA SER A 106 21.96 21.52 5.91
C SER A 106 21.63 20.54 7.05
N GLN A 107 20.44 19.94 7.02
CA GLN A 107 19.98 18.99 8.04
C GLN A 107 20.83 17.71 8.08
N ILE A 108 21.20 17.14 6.92
CA ILE A 108 22.10 15.99 6.82
C ILE A 108 23.49 16.32 7.39
N LYS A 109 24.02 17.51 7.08
CA LYS A 109 25.30 17.99 7.63
C LYS A 109 25.25 18.15 9.16
N GLU A 110 24.16 18.69 9.70
CA GLU A 110 23.96 18.82 11.14
C GLU A 110 23.81 17.46 11.83
N ALA A 111 23.01 16.54 11.26
CA ALA A 111 22.85 15.19 11.76
C ALA A 111 24.18 14.42 11.76
N ARG A 112 25.01 14.58 10.72
CA ARG A 112 26.37 14.02 10.63
C ARG A 112 27.32 14.61 11.68
N ASN A 113 27.30 15.93 11.90
CA ASN A 113 28.06 16.56 12.98
C ASN A 113 27.65 16.02 14.36
N ARG A 114 26.34 15.91 14.61
CA ARG A 114 25.78 15.36 15.85
C ARG A 114 26.14 13.88 16.04
N ALA A 115 26.13 13.07 14.97
CA ALA A 115 26.56 11.68 15.02
C ALA A 115 28.04 11.58 15.43
N ASN A 116 28.92 12.34 14.78
CA ASN A 116 30.37 12.37 15.10
C ASN A 116 30.65 12.74 16.57
N LEU A 117 29.95 13.76 17.11
CA LEU A 117 30.08 14.17 18.52
C LEU A 117 29.60 13.09 19.51
N LEU A 118 28.58 12.31 19.14
CA LEU A 118 28.06 11.23 19.99
C LEU A 118 28.89 9.93 19.90
N THR A 119 29.78 9.77 18.92
CA THR A 119 30.62 8.57 18.79
C THR A 119 31.52 8.35 20.01
N SER A 120 32.13 9.40 20.57
CA SER A 120 32.99 9.30 21.76
C SER A 120 32.22 8.78 22.98
N VAL A 121 31.01 9.32 23.22
CA VAL A 121 30.16 8.90 24.35
C VAL A 121 29.63 7.48 24.12
N ARG A 122 29.43 7.06 22.88
CA ARG A 122 29.04 5.68 22.54
C ARG A 122 30.17 4.69 22.78
N SER A 123 31.40 4.97 22.35
CA SER A 123 32.54 4.07 22.61
C SER A 123 32.75 3.83 24.11
N ASP A 124 32.56 4.84 24.94
CA ASP A 124 32.70 4.72 26.39
C ASP A 124 31.57 3.86 27.02
N ILE A 125 30.35 3.99 26.50
CA ILE A 125 29.19 3.17 26.91
C ILE A 125 29.32 1.72 26.43
N ASP A 126 29.71 1.52 25.18
CA ASP A 126 29.88 0.22 24.56
C ASP A 126 31.04 -0.56 25.23
N ALA A 127 32.13 0.13 25.62
CA ALA A 127 33.24 -0.44 26.39
C ALA A 127 32.90 -0.74 27.87
N TYR A 128 31.86 -0.10 28.43
CA TYR A 128 31.30 -0.50 29.73
C TYR A 128 30.41 -1.75 29.59
N GLN A 129 29.61 -1.83 28.53
CA GLN A 129 28.68 -2.93 28.27
C GLN A 129 29.38 -4.20 27.77
N SER A 130 30.56 -4.10 27.14
CA SER A 130 31.33 -5.25 26.66
C SER A 130 31.80 -6.23 27.74
N ASN A 131 31.71 -5.85 29.03
CA ASN A 131 32.20 -6.65 30.15
C ASN A 131 31.23 -7.76 30.62
N ASP A 132 29.96 -7.73 30.20
CA ASP A 132 28.96 -8.77 30.51
C ASP A 132 28.41 -9.38 29.20
N PRO A 133 28.77 -10.64 28.87
CA PRO A 133 28.35 -11.29 27.63
C PRO A 133 26.83 -11.39 27.39
N GLU A 134 26.00 -11.52 28.44
CA GLU A 134 24.55 -11.52 28.25
C GLU A 134 24.04 -10.12 27.87
N THR A 135 24.63 -9.08 28.45
CA THR A 135 24.25 -7.71 28.08
C THR A 135 24.63 -7.41 26.63
N VAL A 136 25.79 -7.87 26.15
CA VAL A 136 26.26 -7.67 24.76
C VAL A 136 25.31 -8.29 23.73
N GLU A 137 24.83 -9.53 23.89
CA GLU A 137 23.82 -10.08 22.97
C GLU A 137 22.56 -9.20 23.00
N SER A 138 22.12 -8.78 24.19
CA SER A 138 20.90 -7.99 24.34
C SER A 138 20.99 -6.59 23.74
N THR A 139 22.12 -5.88 23.92
CA THR A 139 22.30 -4.50 23.44
C THR A 139 22.60 -4.47 21.95
N TYR A 140 23.32 -5.47 21.42
CA TYR A 140 23.46 -5.69 19.98
C TYR A 140 22.10 -5.96 19.33
N MET A 141 21.28 -6.89 19.87
CA MET A 141 19.94 -7.17 19.33
C MET A 141 18.99 -5.95 19.43
N LEU A 142 19.07 -5.16 20.50
CA LEU A 142 18.28 -3.93 20.66
C LEU A 142 18.74 -2.80 19.72
N GLY A 143 20.05 -2.65 19.52
CA GLY A 143 20.64 -1.70 18.60
C GLY A 143 20.30 -2.03 17.15
N GLU A 144 20.43 -3.29 16.75
CA GLU A 144 20.06 -3.78 15.42
C GLU A 144 18.56 -3.63 15.19
N ARG A 145 17.73 -3.99 16.18
CA ARG A 145 16.30 -3.69 16.13
C ARG A 145 16.04 -2.19 15.94
N LYS A 146 16.76 -1.29 16.61
CA LYS A 146 16.53 0.16 16.45
C LYS A 146 16.89 0.66 15.06
N ARG A 147 17.92 0.10 14.42
CA ARG A 147 18.24 0.34 12.99
C ARG A 147 17.10 -0.15 12.09
N ILE A 148 16.63 -1.36 12.35
CA ILE A 148 15.54 -2.01 11.63
C ILE A 148 14.21 -1.25 11.79
N ASP A 149 13.77 -0.93 13.02
CA ASP A 149 12.55 -0.17 13.33
C ASP A 149 12.56 1.24 12.71
N ASN A 150 13.73 1.89 12.57
CA ASN A 150 13.86 3.16 11.84
C ASN A 150 13.65 2.97 10.32
N SER A 151 14.35 2.00 9.71
CA SER A 151 14.19 1.63 8.28
C SER A 151 12.76 1.18 7.95
N ILE A 152 12.10 0.51 8.90
CA ILE A 152 10.72 0.07 8.85
C ILE A 152 9.73 1.23 8.70
N ASN A 153 9.79 2.26 9.55
CA ASN A 153 8.83 3.36 9.48
C ASN A 153 8.94 4.12 8.14
N MET A 154 10.16 4.21 7.61
CA MET A 154 10.50 4.71 6.29
C MET A 154 9.94 3.81 5.17
N THR A 155 10.08 2.48 5.29
CA THR A 155 9.56 1.52 4.30
C THR A 155 8.03 1.44 4.31
N ASP A 156 7.39 1.45 5.48
CA ASP A 156 5.92 1.54 5.65
C ASP A 156 5.38 2.75 4.86
N SER A 157 6.06 3.91 4.98
CA SER A 157 5.69 5.13 4.24
C SER A 157 5.90 4.97 2.74
N VAL A 158 7.09 4.57 2.29
CA VAL A 158 7.41 4.40 0.86
C VAL A 158 6.49 3.37 0.20
N LEU A 159 6.18 2.26 0.87
CA LEU A 159 5.35 1.18 0.34
C LEU A 159 3.86 1.57 0.33
N SER A 160 3.35 2.22 1.39
CA SER A 160 1.99 2.76 1.40
C SER A 160 1.81 3.86 0.35
N GLN A 161 2.81 4.72 0.16
CA GLN A 161 2.81 5.77 -0.86
C GLN A 161 2.92 5.17 -2.27
N ALA A 162 3.74 4.13 -2.48
CA ALA A 162 3.83 3.42 -3.76
C ALA A 162 2.51 2.72 -4.13
N TYR A 163 1.83 2.06 -3.17
CA TYR A 163 0.51 1.46 -3.42
C TYR A 163 -0.56 2.52 -3.70
N ALA A 164 -0.62 3.61 -2.92
CA ALA A 164 -1.55 4.71 -3.17
C ALA A 164 -1.29 5.44 -4.50
N VAL A 165 -0.03 5.60 -4.90
CA VAL A 165 0.36 6.17 -6.20
C VAL A 165 -0.02 5.23 -7.35
N ASN A 166 0.20 3.91 -7.21
CA ASN A 166 -0.23 2.91 -8.18
C ASN A 166 -1.76 2.88 -8.35
N GLU A 167 -2.51 2.94 -7.24
CA GLU A 167 -3.97 3.10 -7.25
C GLU A 167 -4.39 4.42 -7.93
N SER A 168 -3.68 5.52 -7.67
CA SER A 168 -3.92 6.80 -8.34
C SER A 168 -3.65 6.75 -9.85
N PHE A 169 -2.68 5.95 -10.31
CA PHE A 169 -2.44 5.71 -11.74
C PHE A 169 -3.54 4.85 -12.37
N GLY A 170 -4.07 3.87 -11.62
CA GLY A 170 -5.29 3.14 -11.99
C GLY A 170 -6.48 4.08 -12.21
N PHE A 171 -6.80 4.89 -11.21
CA PHE A 171 -7.90 5.86 -11.27
C PHE A 171 -7.71 6.92 -12.37
N GLN A 172 -6.47 7.39 -12.59
CA GLN A 172 -6.15 8.28 -13.72
C GLN A 172 -6.31 7.59 -15.09
N ARG A 173 -5.94 6.31 -15.20
CA ARG A 173 -6.13 5.51 -16.43
C ARG A 173 -7.61 5.29 -16.74
N GLU A 174 -8.44 5.03 -15.73
CA GLU A 174 -9.90 4.92 -15.86
C GLU A 174 -10.56 6.28 -16.17
N THR A 175 -10.06 7.36 -15.58
CA THR A 175 -10.48 8.74 -15.89
C THR A 175 -10.16 9.09 -17.35
N LEU A 176 -8.97 8.77 -17.85
CA LEU A 176 -8.61 8.97 -19.26
C LEU A 176 -9.43 8.08 -20.20
N ALA A 177 -9.66 6.81 -19.84
CA ALA A 177 -10.49 5.89 -20.64
C ALA A 177 -11.95 6.33 -20.71
N SER A 178 -12.53 6.84 -19.62
CA SER A 178 -13.89 7.35 -19.57
C SER A 178 -14.04 8.70 -20.28
N ILE A 179 -13.05 9.60 -20.22
CA ILE A 179 -12.99 10.81 -21.05
C ILE A 179 -12.96 10.42 -22.54
N ASN A 180 -12.10 9.46 -22.93
CA ASN A 180 -11.99 9.04 -24.32
C ASN A 180 -13.31 8.43 -24.83
N ARG A 181 -13.94 7.54 -24.04
CA ARG A 181 -15.28 6.99 -24.32
C ARG A 181 -16.35 8.10 -24.46
N ARG A 182 -16.33 9.13 -23.61
CA ARG A 182 -17.26 10.28 -23.68
C ARG A 182 -17.05 11.14 -24.92
N ILE A 183 -15.81 11.30 -25.38
CA ILE A 183 -15.50 11.99 -26.65
C ILE A 183 -16.05 11.18 -27.83
N THR A 184 -15.86 9.87 -27.84
CA THR A 184 -16.44 8.99 -28.87
C THR A 184 -17.97 9.02 -28.85
N SER A 185 -18.62 8.94 -27.68
CA SER A 185 -20.08 8.93 -27.58
C SER A 185 -20.72 10.29 -27.91
N ALA A 186 -20.11 11.40 -27.51
CA ALA A 186 -20.57 12.74 -27.89
C ALA A 186 -20.45 12.97 -29.41
N THR A 187 -19.44 12.37 -30.06
CA THR A 187 -19.31 12.39 -31.52
C THR A 187 -20.42 11.58 -32.21
N ALA A 188 -20.93 10.52 -31.57
CA ALA A 188 -22.04 9.71 -32.08
C ALA A 188 -23.43 10.33 -31.83
N GLN A 189 -23.59 11.19 -30.83
CA GLN A 189 -24.88 11.77 -30.42
C GLN A 189 -25.21 13.14 -31.06
N LEU A 190 -24.34 13.68 -31.92
CA LEU A 190 -24.54 14.98 -32.59
C LEU A 190 -24.65 14.85 -34.13
N PRO A 191 -25.78 14.37 -34.66
CA PRO A 191 -26.01 14.26 -36.10
C PRO A 191 -26.09 15.65 -36.75
N GLY A 192 -25.04 16.04 -37.49
CA GLY A 192 -25.03 17.27 -38.28
C GLY A 192 -23.64 17.81 -38.65
N LEU A 193 -22.59 17.50 -37.86
CA LEU A 193 -21.25 18.06 -38.03
C LEU A 193 -20.58 17.74 -39.39
N ASN A 194 -21.00 16.65 -40.05
CA ASN A 194 -20.48 16.25 -41.36
C ASN A 194 -20.61 17.36 -42.43
N ASN A 195 -21.65 18.20 -42.38
CA ASN A 195 -21.87 19.28 -43.36
C ASN A 195 -21.03 20.55 -43.12
N LEU A 196 -20.48 20.73 -41.91
CA LEU A 196 -19.49 21.77 -41.63
C LEU A 196 -18.07 21.27 -41.94
N ILE A 197 -17.77 20.02 -41.56
CA ILE A 197 -16.49 19.38 -41.88
C ILE A 197 -16.30 19.21 -43.40
N SER A 198 -17.35 18.89 -44.16
CA SER A 198 -17.28 18.81 -45.63
C SER A 198 -16.98 20.16 -46.27
N LYS A 199 -17.61 21.25 -45.82
CA LYS A 199 -17.34 22.62 -46.33
C LYS A 199 -15.93 23.12 -45.99
N ILE A 200 -15.42 22.79 -44.80
CA ILE A 200 -14.02 23.11 -44.41
C ILE A 200 -13.03 22.27 -45.23
N SER A 201 -13.31 20.98 -45.42
CA SER A 201 -12.54 20.07 -46.28
C SER A 201 -12.51 20.54 -47.74
N ALA A 202 -13.63 20.98 -48.29
CA ALA A 202 -13.75 21.46 -49.67
C ALA A 202 -12.97 22.76 -49.95
N ARG A 203 -12.79 23.64 -48.96
CA ARG A 203 -11.87 24.79 -49.09
C ARG A 203 -10.43 24.30 -49.14
N LYS A 204 -10.00 23.52 -48.13
CA LYS A 204 -8.63 23.01 -48.02
C LYS A 204 -8.21 22.09 -49.18
N ARG A 205 -9.14 21.35 -49.80
CA ARG A 205 -8.87 20.55 -51.00
C ARG A 205 -8.48 21.40 -52.21
N ARG A 206 -9.08 22.59 -52.40
CA ARG A 206 -8.72 23.50 -53.51
C ARG A 206 -7.29 24.02 -53.35
N ASP A 207 -6.95 24.48 -52.16
CA ASP A 207 -5.59 24.95 -51.83
C ASP A 207 -4.57 23.82 -52.06
N GLY A 208 -4.91 22.58 -51.65
CA GLY A 208 -4.11 21.38 -51.91
C GLY A 208 -3.93 21.06 -53.39
N THR A 209 -4.98 21.18 -54.22
CA THR A 209 -4.85 20.96 -55.67
C THR A 209 -4.02 22.03 -56.38
N ILE A 210 -4.07 23.28 -55.92
CA ILE A 210 -3.26 24.39 -56.48
C ILE A 210 -1.78 24.20 -56.13
N MET A 211 -1.46 23.80 -54.90
CA MET A 211 -0.09 23.46 -54.51
C MET A 211 0.42 22.22 -55.26
N ALA A 212 -0.42 21.19 -55.43
CA ALA A 212 -0.04 19.99 -56.16
C ALA A 212 0.22 20.24 -57.66
N SER A 213 -0.57 21.10 -58.31
CA SER A 213 -0.33 21.45 -59.73
C SER A 213 0.92 22.30 -59.92
N LEU A 214 1.19 23.27 -59.02
CA LEU A 214 2.45 24.03 -59.00
C LEU A 214 3.67 23.10 -58.85
N ILE A 215 3.62 22.18 -57.87
CA ILE A 215 4.69 21.21 -57.63
C ILE A 215 4.88 20.29 -58.84
N ALA A 216 3.81 19.80 -59.47
CA ALA A 216 3.89 18.98 -60.68
C ALA A 216 4.50 19.74 -61.87
N ILE A 217 4.13 21.01 -62.07
CA ILE A 217 4.70 21.86 -63.13
C ILE A 217 6.20 22.11 -62.88
N CYS A 218 6.61 22.42 -61.64
CA CYS A 218 8.02 22.58 -61.28
C CYS A 218 8.83 21.28 -61.50
N PHE A 219 8.27 20.10 -61.17
CA PHE A 219 8.95 18.84 -61.46
C PHE A 219 9.03 18.53 -62.96
N LEU A 220 8.02 18.90 -63.75
CA LEU A 220 8.06 18.73 -65.21
C LEU A 220 9.09 19.65 -65.89
N THR A 221 9.24 20.90 -65.45
CA THR A 221 10.28 21.81 -65.98
C THR A 221 11.67 21.34 -65.55
N LEU A 222 11.89 21.04 -64.27
CA LEU A 222 13.16 20.50 -63.77
C LEU A 222 13.57 19.21 -64.50
N LYS A 223 12.64 18.25 -64.65
CA LYS A 223 12.92 16.96 -65.31
C LYS A 223 13.27 17.13 -66.79
N ARG A 224 12.67 18.11 -67.47
CA ARG A 224 12.97 18.46 -68.87
C ARG A 224 14.37 19.09 -69.01
N SER A 225 14.81 19.91 -68.05
CA SER A 225 16.18 20.41 -67.98
C SER A 225 17.21 19.31 -67.72
N THR A 226 16.93 18.37 -66.80
CA THR A 226 17.87 17.29 -66.48
C THR A 226 18.05 16.24 -67.57
N MET A 227 17.12 16.12 -68.53
CA MET A 227 17.17 15.08 -69.57
C MET A 227 18.02 15.46 -70.80
N ILE A 228 18.59 16.67 -70.83
CA ILE A 228 19.48 17.15 -71.91
C ILE A 228 20.96 16.78 -71.63
N ILE A 229 21.31 16.44 -70.38
CA ILE A 229 22.68 16.20 -69.95
C ILE A 229 22.84 14.76 -69.44
N LEU A 230 23.99 14.15 -69.73
CA LEU A 230 24.46 12.83 -69.28
C LEU A 230 23.83 11.58 -69.95
N LYS A 231 24.32 11.24 -71.15
CA LYS A 231 24.24 9.88 -71.70
C LYS A 231 25.33 8.98 -71.10
N SER A 232 24.91 7.95 -70.34
CA SER A 232 25.56 6.61 -70.29
C SER A 232 27.02 6.49 -69.74
N PRO A 233 27.59 5.28 -69.57
CA PRO A 233 27.10 4.17 -68.73
C PRO A 233 28.21 3.46 -67.90
N LEU A 234 27.83 2.47 -67.07
CA LEU A 234 28.48 1.16 -66.75
C LEU A 234 27.93 0.69 -65.37
N ARG A 235 27.24 -0.46 -65.26
CA ARG A 235 27.73 -1.84 -64.99
C ARG A 235 28.47 -2.00 -63.64
N THR A 236 28.28 -3.03 -62.78
CA THR A 236 27.35 -4.19 -62.64
C THR A 236 27.65 -4.86 -61.26
N ALA A 237 26.86 -5.72 -60.59
CA ALA A 237 25.41 -6.02 -60.48
C ALA A 237 25.23 -7.28 -59.56
N LYS A 238 23.98 -7.71 -59.26
CA LYS A 238 23.59 -9.05 -58.70
C LYS A 238 24.03 -9.33 -57.23
N SER A 239 23.60 -10.38 -56.47
CA SER A 239 22.45 -11.35 -56.44
C SER A 239 22.79 -12.46 -55.39
N LEU A 240 21.96 -13.07 -54.51
CA LEU A 240 20.55 -12.90 -54.07
C LEU A 240 20.30 -13.68 -52.74
N TYR A 241 19.11 -13.50 -52.12
CA TYR A 241 18.37 -14.49 -51.29
C TYR A 241 18.76 -14.86 -49.84
N VAL A 242 17.78 -15.50 -49.18
CA VAL A 242 17.54 -15.89 -47.77
C VAL A 242 17.13 -17.38 -47.83
N PRO A 243 17.55 -18.34 -46.94
CA PRO A 243 16.81 -18.60 -45.67
C PRO A 243 17.53 -19.29 -44.46
N ILE A 244 16.96 -19.03 -43.25
CA ILE A 244 16.59 -19.92 -42.12
C ILE A 244 17.37 -21.25 -41.85
N ILE A 245 17.79 -21.49 -40.59
CA ILE A 245 17.55 -22.68 -39.69
C ILE A 245 18.58 -22.76 -38.52
N ALA A 246 18.18 -23.36 -37.40
CA ALA A 246 18.88 -23.39 -36.08
C ALA A 246 19.97 -24.46 -35.91
N SER A 247 20.81 -24.38 -34.85
CA SER A 247 21.05 -25.46 -33.84
C SER A 247 22.26 -25.28 -32.89
N SER A 248 22.02 -25.44 -31.58
CA SER A 248 22.72 -26.33 -30.61
C SER A 248 24.20 -26.17 -30.13
N CYS A 249 24.31 -26.12 -28.79
CA CYS A 249 25.17 -26.96 -27.89
C CYS A 249 26.66 -26.64 -27.61
N HIS A 250 26.94 -26.24 -26.35
CA HIS A 250 28.00 -26.70 -25.40
C HIS A 250 27.66 -26.12 -23.99
N MET A 251 27.76 -26.73 -22.79
CA MET A 251 28.67 -27.72 -22.15
C MET A 251 30.11 -27.19 -21.98
N GLN A 252 30.79 -27.22 -20.82
CA GLN A 252 30.58 -27.80 -19.47
C GLN A 252 30.91 -26.72 -18.40
N SER A 253 30.22 -26.58 -17.26
CA SER A 253 30.16 -27.40 -16.02
C SER A 253 31.45 -27.50 -15.19
N LEU A 254 31.41 -27.06 -13.93
CA LEU A 254 32.15 -27.66 -12.81
C LEU A 254 31.45 -27.36 -11.46
N ILE A 255 31.64 -28.25 -10.48
CA ILE A 255 30.95 -28.31 -9.18
C ILE A 255 32.00 -28.56 -8.09
N THR A 256 31.82 -28.04 -6.86
CA THR A 256 32.27 -28.68 -5.60
C THR A 256 31.55 -28.07 -4.39
N SER A 257 31.43 -28.88 -3.33
CA SER A 257 30.93 -28.70 -1.96
C SER A 257 30.96 -27.28 -1.35
N GLY A 258 30.08 -26.90 -0.41
CA GLY A 258 29.03 -27.67 0.29
C GLY A 258 29.42 -28.11 1.71
N TYR A 259 28.86 -27.45 2.73
CA TYR A 259 28.91 -27.94 4.12
C TYR A 259 27.53 -27.86 4.78
N HIS A 260 27.09 -28.99 5.31
CA HIS A 260 25.87 -29.13 6.10
C HIS A 260 26.25 -29.08 7.58
N LEU A 261 25.58 -28.24 8.37
CA LEU A 261 25.57 -28.39 9.83
C LEU A 261 24.12 -28.54 10.32
N ARG A 262 23.80 -29.74 10.80
CA ARG A 262 22.62 -30.01 11.62
C ARG A 262 23.02 -29.81 13.08
N HIS A 263 22.22 -29.10 13.86
CA HIS A 263 22.16 -29.32 15.29
C HIS A 263 20.81 -29.94 15.64
N VAL A 264 20.84 -30.99 16.47
CA VAL A 264 19.68 -31.76 16.87
C VAL A 264 19.18 -31.29 18.23
N SER A 265 17.86 -31.34 18.39
CA SER A 265 17.08 -30.95 19.57
C SER A 265 17.61 -31.51 20.89
N GLN A 266 17.41 -30.74 21.96
CA GLN A 266 16.76 -31.28 23.15
C GLN A 266 15.41 -30.56 23.33
N LYS A 267 14.36 -31.32 23.67
CA LYS A 267 13.00 -30.83 23.92
C LYS A 267 12.77 -30.90 25.43
N SER A 268 12.24 -29.82 26.02
CA SER A 268 11.75 -29.80 27.40
C SER A 268 10.24 -29.61 27.39
N ASP A 269 9.54 -30.33 28.26
CA ASP A 269 8.08 -30.42 28.19
C ASP A 269 7.38 -29.13 28.65
N THR A 270 6.55 -28.60 27.76
CA THR A 270 5.38 -27.78 28.10
C THR A 270 4.24 -28.23 27.19
N THR A 271 3.09 -28.56 27.79
CA THR A 271 1.95 -29.22 27.15
C THR A 271 1.54 -28.55 25.84
N GLU A 272 1.70 -29.26 24.71
CA GLU A 272 1.23 -28.81 23.41
C GLU A 272 -0.31 -28.90 23.33
N PRO A 273 -1.02 -27.83 22.90
CA PRO A 273 -2.46 -27.90 22.68
C PRO A 273 -2.78 -28.77 21.46
N ASN A 274 -3.92 -29.47 21.49
CA ASN A 274 -4.29 -30.47 20.49
C ASN A 274 -4.28 -29.90 19.04
N PRO A 275 -3.46 -30.44 18.12
CA PRO A 275 -3.33 -29.92 16.75
C PRO A 275 -4.61 -30.03 15.91
N ASP A 276 -5.55 -30.91 16.26
CA ASP A 276 -6.77 -31.17 15.48
C ASP A 276 -7.81 -30.03 15.50
N ALA A 277 -7.64 -29.05 16.39
CA ALA A 277 -8.65 -28.01 16.64
C ALA A 277 -8.70 -26.88 15.58
N HIS A 278 -7.59 -26.61 14.88
CA HIS A 278 -7.47 -25.43 14.02
C HIS A 278 -7.78 -25.74 12.54
N SER A 279 -8.14 -24.69 11.78
CA SER A 279 -8.33 -24.76 10.32
C SER A 279 -7.02 -25.11 9.61
N SER A 280 -7.07 -26.08 8.69
CA SER A 280 -5.92 -26.48 7.87
C SER A 280 -5.43 -25.33 6.99
N VAL A 281 -6.37 -24.54 6.45
CA VAL A 281 -6.10 -23.34 5.65
C VAL A 281 -5.35 -22.29 6.47
N LEU A 282 -5.70 -22.09 7.74
CA LEU A 282 -4.97 -21.17 8.63
C LEU A 282 -3.60 -21.69 9.09
N GLN A 283 -3.32 -22.99 8.97
CA GLN A 283 -2.00 -23.57 9.25
C GLN A 283 -1.05 -23.42 8.04
N GLU A 284 -1.56 -23.60 6.82
CA GLU A 284 -0.81 -23.41 5.57
C GLU A 284 -0.57 -21.93 5.20
N ALA A 285 -1.48 -21.04 5.60
CA ALA A 285 -1.47 -19.64 5.18
C ALA A 285 -0.23 -18.86 5.67
N PRO A 286 0.28 -17.89 4.88
CA PRO A 286 1.52 -17.19 5.16
C PRO A 286 1.37 -16.19 6.33
N LYS A 287 1.86 -16.61 7.51
CA LYS A 287 1.85 -15.83 8.76
C LYS A 287 3.04 -14.88 8.88
N ALA A 288 2.97 -13.96 9.85
CA ALA A 288 4.08 -13.11 10.30
C ALA A 288 5.28 -13.88 10.94
N TYR A 289 5.10 -15.16 11.26
CA TYR A 289 6.08 -15.99 11.98
C TYR A 289 6.14 -17.42 11.43
N GLY A 290 7.14 -18.21 11.82
CA GLY A 290 7.30 -19.61 11.40
C GLY A 290 8.12 -19.78 10.11
N LYS A 291 7.82 -20.81 9.30
CA LYS A 291 8.51 -21.09 8.02
C LYS A 291 8.05 -20.13 6.92
N ASP A 292 8.97 -19.58 6.11
CA ASP A 292 8.59 -18.74 4.96
C ASP A 292 8.00 -19.58 3.81
N VAL A 293 7.18 -18.95 2.96
CA VAL A 293 6.44 -19.57 1.86
C VAL A 293 6.76 -18.84 0.56
N SER A 294 7.22 -19.56 -0.46
CA SER A 294 7.62 -18.99 -1.76
C SER A 294 6.44 -18.66 -2.67
N GLU A 295 5.40 -19.49 -2.65
CA GLU A 295 4.17 -19.35 -3.43
C GLU A 295 2.97 -19.79 -2.59
N TYR A 296 1.89 -19.01 -2.61
CA TYR A 296 0.66 -19.31 -1.88
C TYR A 296 -0.58 -18.89 -2.67
N ILE A 297 -1.56 -19.79 -2.73
CA ILE A 297 -2.88 -19.55 -3.32
C ILE A 297 -3.91 -19.71 -2.20
N PRO A 298 -4.71 -18.67 -1.86
CA PRO A 298 -5.66 -18.74 -0.77
C PRO A 298 -6.79 -19.72 -1.08
N LYS A 299 -7.03 -20.64 -0.14
CA LYS A 299 -8.16 -21.58 -0.16
C LYS A 299 -9.37 -20.96 0.57
N PRO A 300 -10.61 -21.37 0.26
CA PRO A 300 -11.77 -21.01 1.09
C PRO A 300 -11.68 -21.64 2.48
N LEU A 301 -12.16 -20.98 3.52
CA LEU A 301 -12.16 -21.52 4.89
C LEU A 301 -12.90 -22.87 4.96
N ASP A 302 -12.19 -23.89 5.44
CA ASP A 302 -12.65 -25.28 5.61
C ASP A 302 -13.46 -25.48 6.90
N ARG A 303 -13.10 -24.74 7.95
CA ARG A 303 -13.66 -24.86 9.30
C ARG A 303 -14.04 -23.49 9.88
N PRO A 304 -14.96 -23.43 10.84
CA PRO A 304 -15.20 -22.25 11.66
C PRO A 304 -13.93 -21.81 12.40
N ILE A 305 -13.85 -20.51 12.70
CA ILE A 305 -12.73 -19.84 13.34
C ILE A 305 -13.26 -19.01 14.52
N GLY A 306 -12.44 -18.78 15.56
CA GLY A 306 -12.86 -18.16 16.82
C GLY A 306 -12.38 -18.93 18.05
N LEU A 307 -12.96 -18.58 19.21
CA LEU A 307 -12.72 -19.22 20.51
C LEU A 307 -13.81 -20.25 20.83
N LEU A 308 -13.49 -21.24 21.66
CA LEU A 308 -14.45 -22.25 22.13
C LEU A 308 -15.47 -21.67 23.12
N ASP A 309 -15.03 -20.77 24.00
CA ASP A 309 -15.85 -20.17 25.06
C ASP A 309 -16.49 -18.84 24.64
N PRO A 310 -17.70 -18.51 25.17
CA PRO A 310 -18.35 -17.23 24.93
C PRO A 310 -17.57 -16.07 25.58
N PRO A 311 -17.44 -14.93 24.89
CA PRO A 311 -16.57 -13.83 25.30
C PRO A 311 -17.19 -13.03 26.45
N LYS A 312 -16.38 -12.59 27.42
CA LYS A 312 -16.85 -11.81 28.58
C LYS A 312 -16.21 -10.42 28.59
N PRO A 313 -16.93 -9.37 29.04
CA PRO A 313 -16.31 -8.07 29.31
C PRO A 313 -15.17 -8.19 30.31
N GLY A 314 -14.08 -7.44 30.13
CA GLY A 314 -12.86 -7.53 30.92
C GLY A 314 -11.83 -8.58 30.45
N GLU A 315 -12.22 -9.54 29.60
CA GLU A 315 -11.28 -10.44 28.93
C GLU A 315 -10.45 -9.69 27.87
N ASN A 316 -9.22 -10.15 27.61
CA ASN A 316 -8.29 -9.58 26.62
C ASN A 316 -8.03 -8.06 26.75
N THR A 317 -8.15 -7.47 27.94
CA THR A 317 -7.95 -6.01 28.12
C THR A 317 -6.51 -5.54 27.87
N GLY A 318 -5.52 -6.43 28.03
CA GLY A 318 -4.10 -6.08 27.97
C GLY A 318 -3.66 -5.07 29.04
N ILE A 319 -4.48 -4.86 30.08
CA ILE A 319 -4.18 -4.01 31.22
C ILE A 319 -3.53 -4.86 32.31
N ASP A 320 -2.33 -4.44 32.71
CA ASP A 320 -1.59 -5.08 33.78
C ASP A 320 -2.03 -4.52 35.14
N PHE A 321 -2.93 -5.22 35.82
CA PHE A 321 -3.44 -4.82 37.15
C PHE A 321 -2.43 -5.04 38.30
N ARG A 322 -1.23 -5.59 38.05
CA ARG A 322 -0.21 -5.76 39.10
C ARG A 322 0.21 -4.42 39.70
N THR A 323 0.32 -4.39 41.03
CA THR A 323 0.83 -3.25 41.80
C THR A 323 2.30 -2.95 41.47
N TRP A 324 2.76 -1.73 41.77
CA TRP A 324 4.18 -1.37 41.62
C TRP A 324 5.12 -2.30 42.40
N LYS A 325 4.71 -2.77 43.59
CA LYS A 325 5.46 -3.76 44.36
C LYS A 325 5.56 -5.10 43.60
N GLN A 326 4.44 -5.67 43.18
CA GLN A 326 4.44 -6.92 42.39
C GLN A 326 5.24 -6.79 41.10
N ARG A 327 5.16 -5.66 40.38
CA ARG A 327 5.98 -5.42 39.18
C ARG A 327 7.48 -5.36 39.49
N ARG A 328 7.88 -4.77 40.62
CA ARG A 328 9.28 -4.75 41.10
C ARG A 328 9.75 -6.14 41.50
N ASP A 329 8.92 -6.89 42.21
CA ASP A 329 9.27 -8.22 42.69
C ASP A 329 9.34 -9.22 41.50
N ASP A 330 8.49 -9.03 40.47
CA ASP A 330 8.58 -9.68 39.16
C ASP A 330 9.82 -9.27 38.32
N PHE A 331 10.59 -8.23 38.71
CA PHE A 331 11.92 -7.96 38.14
C PHE A 331 13.04 -8.76 38.83
N VAL A 332 12.75 -9.50 39.90
CA VAL A 332 13.70 -10.41 40.58
C VAL A 332 13.38 -11.89 40.27
N ASP A 333 12.18 -12.17 39.75
CA ASP A 333 11.72 -13.50 39.36
C ASP A 333 12.40 -14.01 38.08
N TYR A 334 13.33 -14.96 38.24
CA TYR A 334 14.14 -15.54 37.16
C TYR A 334 13.30 -16.27 36.10
N ASP A 335 12.26 -17.01 36.50
CA ASP A 335 11.45 -17.80 35.57
C ASP A 335 10.55 -16.91 34.72
N LYS A 336 9.97 -15.86 35.31
CA LYS A 336 9.25 -14.82 34.56
C LYS A 336 10.18 -14.09 33.58
N HIS A 337 11.44 -13.85 33.95
CA HIS A 337 12.44 -13.34 33.00
C HIS A 337 12.72 -14.32 31.88
N LEU A 338 12.86 -15.62 32.14
CA LEU A 338 13.11 -16.62 31.11
C LEU A 338 11.93 -16.75 30.12
N VAL A 339 10.68 -16.67 30.58
CA VAL A 339 9.49 -16.62 29.72
C VAL A 339 9.43 -15.30 28.94
N ARG A 340 9.70 -14.16 29.58
CA ARG A 340 9.69 -12.84 28.93
C ARG A 340 10.82 -12.70 27.90
N ARG A 341 12.01 -13.24 28.18
CA ARG A 341 13.17 -13.33 27.28
C ARG A 341 12.82 -14.20 26.06
N ARG A 342 12.13 -15.33 26.24
CA ARG A 342 11.57 -16.14 25.13
C ARG A 342 10.56 -15.37 24.28
N GLN A 343 9.56 -14.71 24.90
CA GLN A 343 8.56 -13.91 24.18
C GLN A 343 9.19 -12.72 23.41
N LEU A 344 10.18 -12.06 24.01
CA LEU A 344 10.94 -11.00 23.34
C LEU A 344 11.78 -11.56 22.18
N LYS A 345 12.55 -12.64 22.39
CA LYS A 345 13.38 -13.27 21.34
C LYS A 345 12.53 -13.74 20.15
N MET A 346 11.32 -14.26 20.38
CA MET A 346 10.35 -14.54 19.30
C MET A 346 9.91 -13.25 18.57
N LYS A 347 9.56 -12.18 19.29
CA LYS A 347 9.23 -10.86 18.71
C LYS A 347 10.41 -10.09 18.10
N MET A 348 11.64 -10.58 18.27
CA MET A 348 12.84 -10.13 17.53
C MET A 348 13.08 -11.00 16.29
N ALA A 349 12.85 -12.32 16.39
CA ALA A 349 13.09 -13.30 15.32
C ALA A 349 12.02 -13.30 14.21
N THR A 350 10.81 -12.78 14.46
CA THR A 350 9.82 -12.50 13.41
C THR A 350 10.34 -11.41 12.48
N PRO A 351 10.65 -11.69 11.19
CA PRO A 351 11.17 -10.68 10.28
C PRO A 351 10.06 -9.66 9.98
N TYR A 352 10.23 -8.39 10.35
CA TYR A 352 9.13 -7.41 10.26
C TYR A 352 8.54 -7.28 8.85
N PHE A 353 9.41 -7.24 7.83
CA PHE A 353 8.99 -7.13 6.43
C PHE A 353 8.20 -8.33 5.92
N ARG A 354 8.08 -9.41 6.70
CA ARG A 354 7.35 -10.63 6.32
C ARG A 354 5.86 -10.39 6.11
N GLU A 355 5.21 -9.60 6.97
CA GLU A 355 3.80 -9.24 6.76
C GLU A 355 3.59 -8.46 5.45
N TRP A 356 4.55 -7.61 5.09
CA TRP A 356 4.54 -6.88 3.82
C TRP A 356 4.86 -7.79 2.63
N SER A 357 5.85 -8.68 2.72
CA SER A 357 6.15 -9.64 1.66
C SER A 357 5.00 -10.62 1.45
N ASN A 358 4.26 -11.00 2.49
CA ASN A 358 3.06 -11.84 2.38
C ASN A 358 1.96 -11.17 1.56
N MET A 359 1.95 -9.83 1.42
CA MET A 359 1.00 -9.14 0.53
C MET A 359 1.26 -9.40 -0.97
N ARG A 360 2.42 -9.96 -1.34
CA ARG A 360 2.69 -10.41 -2.73
C ARG A 360 1.71 -11.50 -3.17
N PHE A 361 1.20 -12.28 -2.23
CA PHE A 361 0.22 -13.33 -2.48
C PHE A 361 -1.19 -12.75 -2.47
N SER A 362 -1.89 -12.86 -3.62
CA SER A 362 -3.32 -12.55 -3.76
C SER A 362 -3.77 -11.24 -3.10
N LYS A 363 -2.97 -10.16 -3.27
CA LYS A 363 -3.21 -8.82 -2.69
C LYS A 363 -3.33 -8.80 -1.16
N GLY A 364 -2.74 -9.78 -0.47
CA GLY A 364 -2.78 -9.96 0.99
C GLY A 364 -3.85 -10.93 1.51
N LYS A 365 -4.66 -11.57 0.65
CA LYS A 365 -5.66 -12.54 1.12
C LYS A 365 -5.00 -13.78 1.75
N SER A 366 -5.19 -13.95 3.06
CA SER A 366 -4.80 -15.16 3.80
C SER A 366 -5.70 -16.36 3.44
N PHE A 367 -6.99 -16.13 3.23
CA PHE A 367 -8.01 -17.12 2.88
C PHE A 367 -9.10 -16.47 2.02
N LEU A 368 -9.89 -17.28 1.32
CA LEU A 368 -11.11 -16.83 0.63
C LEU A 368 -12.33 -17.00 1.53
N ALA A 369 -13.30 -16.09 1.40
CA ALA A 369 -14.50 -16.16 2.23
C ALA A 369 -15.41 -17.36 1.84
N PRO A 370 -16.05 -18.05 2.79
CA PRO A 370 -16.87 -19.21 2.49
C PRO A 370 -18.18 -18.81 1.78
N LEU A 371 -18.61 -19.60 0.80
CA LEU A 371 -19.84 -19.37 0.01
C LEU A 371 -21.14 -19.56 0.81
N ARG A 372 -21.06 -20.05 2.05
CA ARG A 372 -22.18 -20.35 2.94
C ARG A 372 -21.82 -19.97 4.37
N LEU A 373 -22.82 -19.62 5.18
CA LEU A 373 -22.62 -19.42 6.62
C LEU A 373 -22.20 -20.72 7.31
N PHE A 374 -21.34 -20.62 8.31
CA PHE A 374 -21.15 -21.65 9.32
C PHE A 374 -22.46 -21.86 10.11
N ARG A 375 -22.73 -23.12 10.51
CA ARG A 375 -23.90 -23.46 11.33
C ARG A 375 -23.71 -22.96 12.78
N ALA A 376 -24.78 -22.53 13.44
CA ALA A 376 -24.74 -21.96 14.80
C ALA A 376 -24.26 -22.94 15.89
N ASP A 377 -24.41 -24.25 15.66
CA ASP A 377 -23.95 -25.33 16.54
C ASP A 377 -22.45 -25.65 16.42
N LYS A 378 -21.79 -25.15 15.37
CA LYS A 378 -20.35 -25.35 15.10
C LYS A 378 -19.55 -24.06 15.00
N ALA A 379 -20.22 -22.92 14.97
CA ALA A 379 -19.57 -21.61 14.90
C ALA A 379 -18.93 -21.25 16.24
N LEU A 380 -17.68 -20.79 16.18
CA LEU A 380 -16.86 -20.40 17.32
C LEU A 380 -17.02 -18.91 17.61
N TYR A 381 -16.65 -18.48 18.81
CA TYR A 381 -16.90 -17.13 19.31
C TYR A 381 -15.87 -16.09 18.85
N PHE A 382 -16.33 -14.87 18.61
CA PHE A 382 -15.47 -13.70 18.43
C PHE A 382 -15.02 -13.16 19.80
N PRO A 383 -13.74 -12.83 20.00
CA PRO A 383 -13.24 -12.41 21.30
C PRO A 383 -13.72 -11.02 21.73
N ASN A 384 -13.76 -10.79 23.04
CA ASN A 384 -13.78 -9.43 23.57
C ASN A 384 -12.48 -8.70 23.21
N PHE A 385 -12.59 -7.41 22.92
CA PHE A 385 -11.48 -6.46 22.83
C PHE A 385 -11.77 -5.23 23.69
N PHE A 386 -10.73 -4.63 24.24
CA PHE A 386 -10.83 -3.42 25.05
C PHE A 386 -10.17 -2.24 24.33
N GLY A 387 -10.94 -1.18 24.08
CA GLY A 387 -10.48 -0.08 23.24
C GLY A 387 -11.10 1.26 23.57
N LYS A 388 -10.52 2.32 23.02
CA LYS A 388 -11.04 3.68 23.11
C LYS A 388 -12.03 3.93 21.98
N THR A 389 -13.26 4.33 22.33
CA THR A 389 -14.28 4.67 21.32
C THR A 389 -14.14 6.11 20.80
N LEU A 390 -14.92 6.50 19.79
CA LEU A 390 -15.01 7.89 19.34
C LEU A 390 -15.83 8.77 20.29
N ILE A 391 -16.45 8.22 21.33
CA ILE A 391 -17.18 8.98 22.36
C ILE A 391 -16.25 10.02 23.02
N LYS A 392 -16.80 11.16 23.43
CA LYS A 392 -16.04 12.29 24.01
C LYS A 392 -15.65 12.10 25.49
N ASP A 393 -16.07 11.00 26.13
CA ASP A 393 -15.86 10.71 27.55
C ASP A 393 -14.43 10.22 27.90
N LYS A 394 -13.61 9.91 26.87
CA LYS A 394 -12.26 9.32 26.98
C LYS A 394 -12.23 7.94 27.66
N LYS A 395 -13.36 7.28 27.88
CA LYS A 395 -13.40 5.96 28.54
C LYS A 395 -12.98 4.86 27.57
N LEU A 396 -12.25 3.88 28.09
CA LEU A 396 -12.06 2.59 27.43
C LEU A 396 -13.30 1.73 27.64
N ARG A 397 -13.65 0.90 26.65
CA ARG A 397 -14.86 0.08 26.62
C ARG A 397 -14.57 -1.27 25.99
N ASP A 398 -15.31 -2.27 26.42
CA ASP A 398 -15.37 -3.62 25.86
C ASP A 398 -16.19 -3.66 24.56
N THR A 399 -15.83 -4.55 23.62
CA THR A 399 -16.64 -4.82 22.42
C THR A 399 -17.83 -5.72 22.72
N THR A 400 -17.68 -6.72 23.60
CA THR A 400 -18.73 -7.71 23.89
C THR A 400 -20.10 -7.09 24.23
N PRO A 401 -20.22 -6.06 25.09
CA PRO A 401 -21.52 -5.44 25.39
C PRO A 401 -22.20 -4.75 24.21
N ILE A 402 -21.48 -4.39 23.15
CA ILE A 402 -22.05 -3.79 21.93
C ILE A 402 -22.41 -4.87 20.91
N LEU A 403 -21.60 -5.93 20.81
CA LEU A 403 -21.82 -7.05 19.87
C LEU A 403 -22.93 -8.00 20.34
N ASN A 404 -23.04 -8.26 21.64
CA ASN A 404 -24.00 -9.20 22.20
C ASN A 404 -25.46 -8.79 21.89
N ASN A 405 -26.33 -9.78 21.68
CA ASN A 405 -27.71 -9.64 21.23
C ASN A 405 -27.93 -9.04 19.83
N LYS A 406 -26.89 -8.56 19.12
CA LYS A 406 -27.01 -7.90 17.80
C LYS A 406 -26.22 -8.60 16.69
N ILE A 407 -26.81 -8.73 15.51
CA ILE A 407 -26.12 -9.22 14.31
C ILE A 407 -25.10 -8.17 13.89
N SER A 408 -23.81 -8.49 13.95
CA SER A 408 -22.75 -7.48 13.92
C SER A 408 -21.74 -7.79 12.82
N ILE A 409 -21.61 -6.90 11.83
CA ILE A 409 -20.49 -6.95 10.88
C ILE A 409 -19.32 -6.19 11.49
N VAL A 410 -18.25 -6.92 11.82
CA VAL A 410 -17.03 -6.38 12.42
C VAL A 410 -15.94 -6.24 11.35
N GLY A 411 -15.57 -5.00 11.02
CA GLY A 411 -14.40 -4.71 10.20
C GLY A 411 -13.16 -4.44 11.06
N ALA A 412 -12.12 -5.24 10.91
CA ALA A 412 -10.87 -5.12 11.67
C ALA A 412 -9.68 -4.77 10.76
N PHE A 413 -8.87 -3.79 11.16
CA PHE A 413 -7.70 -3.30 10.39
C PHE A 413 -6.68 -2.59 11.30
N SER A 414 -5.43 -2.43 10.83
CA SER A 414 -4.38 -1.64 11.53
C SER A 414 -3.94 -0.37 10.80
N SER A 415 -4.39 -0.17 9.56
CA SER A 415 -3.79 0.77 8.61
C SER A 415 -4.84 1.35 7.67
N ALA A 416 -4.54 2.48 7.01
CA ALA A 416 -5.43 3.04 5.98
C ALA A 416 -5.62 2.09 4.77
N TRP A 417 -4.64 1.24 4.48
CA TRP A 417 -4.76 0.17 3.49
C TRP A 417 -5.78 -0.90 3.92
N GLY A 418 -5.71 -1.32 5.19
CA GLY A 418 -6.70 -2.22 5.80
C GLY A 418 -8.10 -1.58 5.94
N GLU A 419 -8.18 -0.29 6.25
CA GLU A 419 -9.43 0.51 6.29
C GLU A 419 -10.07 0.52 4.89
N ASN A 420 -9.31 0.79 3.82
CA ASN A 420 -9.79 0.74 2.44
C ASN A 420 -10.23 -0.67 2.01
N GLN A 421 -9.49 -1.71 2.43
CA GLN A 421 -9.86 -3.11 2.19
C GLN A 421 -11.18 -3.46 2.88
N ALA A 422 -11.33 -3.18 4.18
CA ALA A 422 -12.59 -3.38 4.91
C ALA A 422 -13.74 -2.54 4.31
N ALA A 423 -13.48 -1.29 3.93
CA ALA A 423 -14.44 -0.39 3.28
C ALA A 423 -14.96 -0.94 1.94
N SER A 424 -14.23 -1.81 1.24
CA SER A 424 -14.74 -2.48 0.03
C SER A 424 -15.92 -3.43 0.30
N PHE A 425 -16.08 -3.91 1.54
CA PHE A 425 -17.25 -4.67 1.99
C PHE A 425 -18.31 -3.78 2.67
N ILE A 426 -17.89 -2.81 3.50
CA ILE A 426 -18.79 -2.11 4.44
C ILE A 426 -19.13 -0.65 4.08
N SER A 427 -18.46 -0.03 3.10
CA SER A 427 -18.76 1.36 2.72
C SER A 427 -20.07 1.44 1.92
N LYS A 428 -20.88 2.46 2.22
CA LYS A 428 -22.10 2.79 1.50
C LYS A 428 -21.85 3.05 0.00
N ASP A 429 -20.67 3.56 -0.36
CA ASP A 429 -20.27 3.83 -1.75
C ASP A 429 -19.92 2.57 -2.55
N LYS A 430 -19.67 1.44 -1.86
CA LYS A 430 -19.23 0.16 -2.45
C LYS A 430 -20.25 -0.96 -2.29
N ASN A 431 -21.13 -0.86 -1.29
CA ASN A 431 -22.12 -1.86 -0.95
C ASN A 431 -23.40 -1.18 -0.38
N PRO A 432 -24.17 -0.44 -1.22
CA PRO A 432 -25.37 0.28 -0.77
C PRO A 432 -26.44 -0.70 -0.25
N ASP A 433 -26.63 -1.84 -0.90
CA ASP A 433 -27.52 -2.94 -0.50
C ASP A 433 -27.37 -3.32 0.98
N LEU A 434 -26.14 -3.32 1.50
CA LEU A 434 -25.87 -3.65 2.90
C LEU A 434 -26.44 -2.61 3.86
N HIS A 435 -26.34 -1.33 3.51
CA HIS A 435 -26.90 -0.22 4.30
C HIS A 435 -28.42 -0.22 4.25
N GLU A 436 -29.03 -0.63 3.14
CA GLU A 436 -30.49 -0.82 3.03
C GLU A 436 -31.00 -1.98 3.90
N ILE A 437 -30.28 -3.12 3.93
CA ILE A 437 -30.60 -4.25 4.82
C ILE A 437 -30.49 -3.83 6.29
N ILE A 438 -29.44 -3.11 6.66
CA ILE A 438 -29.23 -2.67 8.05
C ILE A 438 -30.30 -1.62 8.45
N ALA A 439 -30.63 -0.68 7.56
CA ALA A 439 -31.70 0.28 7.80
C ALA A 439 -33.08 -0.38 7.97
N SER A 440 -33.39 -1.43 7.20
CA SER A 440 -34.65 -2.17 7.37
C SER A 440 -34.67 -3.03 8.65
N ALA A 441 -33.51 -3.52 9.11
CA ALA A 441 -33.34 -4.26 10.37
C ALA A 441 -33.36 -3.40 11.64
N LYS A 442 -33.37 -2.06 11.51
CA LYS A 442 -33.37 -1.06 12.61
C LYS A 442 -32.21 -1.26 13.59
N ASP A 443 -32.47 -1.93 14.71
CA ASP A 443 -31.52 -2.15 15.82
C ASP A 443 -30.93 -3.57 15.86
N LEU A 444 -31.51 -4.50 15.09
CA LEU A 444 -31.10 -5.92 15.08
C LEU A 444 -29.74 -6.16 14.41
N ALA A 445 -29.35 -5.27 13.48
CA ALA A 445 -28.13 -5.37 12.72
C ALA A 445 -27.27 -4.09 12.82
N GLN A 446 -25.95 -4.22 12.80
CA GLN A 446 -25.01 -3.10 12.89
C GLN A 446 -23.67 -3.36 12.22
N ILE A 447 -22.92 -2.28 11.94
CA ILE A 447 -21.50 -2.33 11.56
C ILE A 447 -20.68 -1.81 12.75
N VAL A 448 -19.63 -2.55 13.11
CA VAL A 448 -18.63 -2.20 14.12
C VAL A 448 -17.26 -2.18 13.45
N GLN A 449 -16.41 -1.22 13.81
CA GLN A 449 -15.06 -1.08 13.28
C GLN A 449 -14.02 -1.15 14.40
N ILE A 450 -12.99 -1.97 14.21
CA ILE A 450 -11.93 -2.21 15.19
C ILE A 450 -10.58 -1.90 14.54
N ASN A 451 -10.05 -0.72 14.87
CA ASN A 451 -8.70 -0.32 14.50
C ASN A 451 -7.73 -0.82 15.57
N PHE A 452 -6.90 -1.82 15.25
CA PHE A 452 -5.91 -2.38 16.17
C PHE A 452 -4.51 -1.83 15.87
N GLU A 453 -3.87 -1.18 16.84
CA GLU A 453 -2.55 -0.57 16.64
C GLU A 453 -1.69 -0.73 17.90
N ASP A 454 -0.77 -1.70 17.84
CA ASP A 454 0.18 -2.03 18.92
C ASP A 454 1.23 -0.91 19.12
N ASN A 455 1.49 -0.07 18.12
CA ASN A 455 2.50 0.98 18.16
C ASN A 455 1.93 2.27 18.78
N ALA A 456 2.37 2.59 20.00
CA ALA A 456 1.92 3.77 20.75
C ALA A 456 2.05 5.11 20.01
N LEU A 457 3.04 5.28 19.11
CA LEU A 457 3.21 6.49 18.31
C LEU A 457 2.16 6.57 17.19
N LYS A 458 1.91 5.46 16.48
CA LYS A 458 0.85 5.39 15.47
C LYS A 458 -0.54 5.53 16.12
N ALA A 459 -0.77 4.88 17.27
CA ALA A 459 -1.96 5.07 18.07
C ALA A 459 -2.13 6.53 18.56
N MET A 460 -1.05 7.24 18.89
CA MET A 460 -1.10 8.68 19.18
C MET A 460 -1.53 9.50 17.96
N ILE A 461 -1.00 9.21 16.77
CA ILE A 461 -1.40 9.87 15.51
C ILE A 461 -2.89 9.62 15.22
N ILE A 462 -3.37 8.37 15.33
CA ILE A 462 -4.79 8.04 15.17
C ILE A 462 -5.66 8.81 16.18
N LYS A 463 -5.23 8.95 17.44
CA LYS A 463 -5.95 9.73 18.46
C LYS A 463 -6.08 11.22 18.13
N LEU A 464 -5.10 11.82 17.44
CA LEU A 464 -5.18 13.19 16.94
C LEU A 464 -6.23 13.28 15.81
N PHE A 465 -6.22 12.33 14.87
CA PHE A 465 -7.14 12.29 13.73
C PHE A 465 -8.52 11.69 14.03
N MET A 466 -8.82 11.24 15.25
CA MET A 466 -10.15 10.79 15.68
C MET A 466 -11.27 11.81 15.41
N TRP A 467 -10.95 13.11 15.33
CA TRP A 467 -11.93 14.12 14.90
C TRP A 467 -12.42 13.91 13.46
N ASN A 468 -11.56 13.51 12.53
CA ASN A 468 -11.94 13.23 11.15
C ASN A 468 -12.83 11.97 11.06
N GLN A 469 -12.45 10.89 11.77
CA GLN A 469 -13.28 9.67 11.82
C GLN A 469 -14.68 9.94 12.42
N ARG A 470 -14.81 10.87 13.38
CA ARG A 470 -16.13 11.31 13.90
C ARG A 470 -17.02 11.96 12.85
N GLN A 471 -16.44 12.70 11.90
CA GLN A 471 -17.20 13.31 10.79
C GLN A 471 -17.62 12.25 9.76
N LYS A 472 -16.75 11.28 9.46
CA LYS A 472 -17.05 10.16 8.55
C LYS A 472 -18.21 9.28 9.03
N LEU A 473 -18.27 9.00 10.35
CA LEU A 473 -19.12 7.94 10.91
C LEU A 473 -20.49 8.40 11.42
N GLY A 474 -20.73 9.71 11.59
CA GLY A 474 -21.93 10.21 12.26
C GLY A 474 -21.92 9.99 13.78
N SER A 475 -22.69 10.79 14.51
CA SER A 475 -22.76 10.77 15.99
C SER A 475 -23.27 9.46 16.57
N GLU A 476 -24.21 8.84 15.86
CA GLU A 476 -24.94 7.62 16.18
C GLU A 476 -24.12 6.33 16.00
N ASN A 477 -22.85 6.44 15.61
CA ASN A 477 -21.92 5.32 15.47
C ASN A 477 -20.58 5.55 16.20
N TRP A 478 -20.48 6.57 17.07
CA TRP A 478 -19.24 6.86 17.81
C TRP A 478 -18.87 5.80 18.87
N ASP A 479 -19.85 5.01 19.30
CA ASP A 479 -19.71 3.83 20.16
C ASP A 479 -19.19 2.60 19.39
N LYS A 480 -19.57 2.46 18.11
CA LYS A 480 -19.28 1.31 17.23
C LYS A 480 -17.88 1.33 16.59
N TYR A 481 -17.06 2.36 16.84
CA TYR A 481 -15.67 2.42 16.40
C TYR A 481 -14.72 2.31 17.60
N PHE A 482 -13.82 1.35 17.59
CA PHE A 482 -12.84 1.08 18.64
C PHE A 482 -11.40 1.27 18.14
N LEU A 483 -10.58 1.99 18.90
CA LEU A 483 -9.12 1.94 18.81
C LEU A 483 -8.59 1.00 19.90
N VAL A 484 -8.03 -0.15 19.51
CA VAL A 484 -7.52 -1.20 20.39
C VAL A 484 -5.99 -1.17 20.37
N GLU A 485 -5.38 -0.83 21.50
CA GLU A 485 -3.91 -0.63 21.59
C GLU A 485 -3.17 -1.82 22.24
N LYS A 486 -3.92 -2.75 22.83
CA LYS A 486 -3.42 -3.89 23.62
C LYS A 486 -4.43 -5.04 23.57
N GLY A 487 -4.03 -6.22 24.07
CA GLY A 487 -4.92 -7.36 24.25
C GLY A 487 -4.95 -8.36 23.11
N LEU A 488 -4.74 -7.90 21.87
CA LEU A 488 -4.67 -8.73 20.67
C LEU A 488 -3.33 -9.52 20.60
N THR A 489 -3.23 -10.63 21.34
CA THR A 489 -2.07 -11.54 21.32
C THR A 489 -1.91 -12.26 19.96
N MET A 490 -0.76 -12.90 19.70
CA MET A 490 -0.56 -13.66 18.46
C MET A 490 -1.52 -14.87 18.40
N GLU A 491 -1.64 -15.63 19.49
CA GLU A 491 -2.60 -16.73 19.63
C GLU A 491 -4.04 -16.28 19.33
N LEU A 492 -4.43 -15.10 19.82
CA LEU A 492 -5.76 -14.55 19.59
C LEU A 492 -5.97 -14.13 18.12
N ARG A 493 -4.94 -13.60 17.44
CA ARG A 493 -4.93 -13.34 16.00
C ARG A 493 -5.09 -14.63 15.20
N ASP A 494 -4.32 -15.66 15.56
CA ASP A 494 -4.36 -16.97 14.92
C ASP A 494 -5.73 -17.65 15.03
N MET A 495 -6.35 -17.64 16.22
CA MET A 495 -7.69 -18.22 16.45
C MET A 495 -8.78 -17.57 15.58
N ILE A 496 -8.69 -16.26 15.30
CA ILE A 496 -9.64 -15.54 14.41
C ILE A 496 -9.12 -15.38 12.97
N GLY A 497 -8.04 -16.05 12.58
CA GLY A 497 -7.48 -15.99 11.22
C GLY A 497 -6.86 -14.64 10.80
N LEU A 498 -6.56 -13.75 11.74
CA LEU A 498 -5.92 -12.44 11.51
C LEU A 498 -4.40 -12.63 11.31
N LEU A 499 -4.01 -13.35 10.26
CA LEU A 499 -2.63 -13.84 10.06
C LEU A 499 -1.63 -12.78 9.56
N ASN A 500 -2.12 -11.60 9.15
CA ASN A 500 -1.32 -10.47 8.67
C ASN A 500 -1.90 -9.14 9.17
N SER A 501 -1.18 -8.42 10.05
CA SER A 501 -1.68 -7.18 10.66
C SER A 501 -2.05 -6.09 9.65
N LYS A 502 -1.41 -6.06 8.47
CA LYS A 502 -1.55 -4.99 7.48
C LYS A 502 -2.87 -5.05 6.69
N VAL A 503 -3.54 -6.20 6.71
CA VAL A 503 -4.69 -6.55 5.87
C VAL A 503 -6.01 -6.23 6.58
N GLY A 504 -7.03 -5.84 5.81
CA GLY A 504 -8.39 -5.67 6.32
C GLY A 504 -9.13 -7.01 6.42
N TYR A 505 -9.80 -7.25 7.55
CA TYR A 505 -10.62 -8.45 7.81
C TYR A 505 -12.06 -8.06 8.10
N ILE A 506 -13.01 -8.87 7.64
CA ILE A 506 -14.45 -8.71 7.93
C ILE A 506 -14.96 -10.00 8.58
N TYR A 507 -15.73 -9.86 9.65
CA TYR A 507 -16.43 -10.95 10.32
C TYR A 507 -17.93 -10.63 10.38
N LEU A 508 -18.78 -11.60 10.08
CA LEU A 508 -20.22 -11.54 10.32
C LEU A 508 -20.54 -12.33 11.59
N LEU A 509 -20.98 -11.65 12.62
CA LEU A 509 -21.35 -12.23 13.91
C LEU A 509 -22.86 -12.34 14.04
N ASP A 510 -23.34 -13.40 14.70
CA ASP A 510 -24.72 -13.47 15.19
C ASP A 510 -24.87 -12.87 16.59
N ARG A 511 -26.10 -12.97 17.13
CA ARG A 511 -26.51 -12.43 18.43
C ARG A 511 -25.77 -13.04 19.62
N GLU A 512 -25.12 -14.20 19.46
CA GLU A 512 -24.29 -14.86 20.48
C GLU A 512 -22.80 -14.49 20.36
N CYS A 513 -22.45 -13.53 19.50
CA CYS A 513 -21.08 -13.20 19.12
C CYS A 513 -20.33 -14.33 18.38
N LYS A 514 -21.01 -15.33 17.81
CA LYS A 514 -20.34 -16.40 17.03
C LYS A 514 -19.99 -15.92 15.62
N ILE A 515 -18.80 -16.29 15.14
CA ILE A 515 -18.33 -16.00 13.77
C ILE A 515 -19.06 -16.92 12.79
N ARG A 516 -20.00 -16.35 12.03
CA ARG A 516 -20.84 -17.10 11.06
C ARG A 516 -20.30 -17.04 9.64
N TRP A 517 -19.47 -16.06 9.34
CA TRP A 517 -18.75 -15.90 8.07
C TRP A 517 -17.56 -14.96 8.29
N ALA A 518 -16.49 -15.13 7.51
CA ALA A 518 -15.32 -14.25 7.56
C ALA A 518 -14.69 -14.09 6.17
N GLY A 519 -14.10 -12.92 5.91
CA GLY A 519 -13.36 -12.59 4.70
C GLY A 519 -12.16 -11.68 5.01
N CYS A 520 -11.22 -11.57 4.06
CA CYS A 520 -10.04 -10.72 4.22
C CYS A 520 -9.61 -10.09 2.88
N GLY A 521 -8.82 -9.02 2.91
CA GLY A 521 -8.35 -8.31 1.74
C GLY A 521 -9.43 -7.46 1.06
N PHE A 522 -9.38 -7.35 -0.27
CA PHE A 522 -10.43 -6.66 -1.04
C PHE A 522 -11.61 -7.58 -1.36
N CYS A 523 -12.82 -7.03 -1.26
CA CYS A 523 -14.08 -7.70 -1.59
C CYS A 523 -14.18 -8.07 -3.07
N GLU A 524 -14.28 -9.37 -3.35
CA GLU A 524 -14.69 -9.91 -4.64
C GLU A 524 -16.22 -10.03 -4.70
N ASP A 525 -16.81 -10.02 -5.90
CA ASP A 525 -18.27 -9.88 -6.05
C ASP A 525 -19.06 -11.06 -5.42
N TYR A 526 -18.53 -12.28 -5.49
CA TYR A 526 -19.13 -13.44 -4.81
C TYR A 526 -19.07 -13.34 -3.28
N GLU A 527 -18.07 -12.64 -2.73
CA GLU A 527 -17.95 -12.41 -1.28
C GLU A 527 -18.96 -11.34 -0.84
N ARG A 528 -19.19 -10.31 -1.67
CA ARG A 528 -20.26 -9.32 -1.45
C ARG A 528 -21.62 -9.99 -1.41
N GLU A 529 -21.92 -10.83 -2.41
CA GLU A 529 -23.15 -11.63 -2.44
C GLU A 529 -23.25 -12.59 -1.24
N GLY A 530 -22.15 -13.25 -0.86
CA GLY A 530 -22.10 -14.15 0.28
C GLY A 530 -22.43 -13.45 1.60
N LEU A 531 -21.84 -12.27 1.83
CA LEU A 531 -22.11 -11.43 2.98
C LEU A 531 -23.57 -10.93 3.01
N LEU A 532 -24.08 -10.43 1.87
CA LEU A 532 -25.47 -9.93 1.74
C LEU A 532 -26.51 -11.04 1.95
N LYS A 533 -26.29 -12.24 1.40
CA LYS A 533 -27.13 -13.43 1.62
C LYS A 533 -27.02 -13.90 3.07
N GLY A 534 -25.82 -13.81 3.66
CA GLY A 534 -25.54 -14.15 5.05
C GLY A 534 -26.30 -13.28 6.06
N ILE A 535 -26.18 -11.96 5.97
CA ILE A 535 -26.85 -11.04 6.90
C ILE A 535 -28.38 -11.12 6.79
N ARG A 536 -28.94 -11.19 5.56
CA ARG A 536 -30.38 -11.40 5.34
C ARG A 536 -30.86 -12.66 6.05
N LYS A 537 -30.15 -13.79 5.87
CA LYS A 537 -30.50 -15.04 6.54
C LYS A 537 -30.43 -14.94 8.08
N LEU A 538 -29.41 -14.30 8.66
CA LEU A 538 -29.34 -14.16 10.13
C LEU A 538 -30.49 -13.29 10.68
N ILE A 539 -30.94 -12.27 9.93
CA ILE A 539 -32.11 -11.46 10.27
C ILE A 539 -33.40 -12.31 10.15
N ASP A 540 -33.57 -13.07 9.07
CA ASP A 540 -34.72 -13.95 8.86
C ASP A 540 -34.82 -15.06 9.92
N ASP A 541 -33.69 -15.71 10.24
CA ASP A 541 -33.61 -16.73 11.29
C ASP A 541 -33.92 -16.11 12.68
N THR A 542 -33.48 -14.85 12.93
CA THR A 542 -33.78 -14.10 14.16
C THR A 542 -35.27 -13.71 14.26
N ASN A 543 -35.89 -13.29 13.16
CA ASN A 543 -37.31 -12.87 13.14
C ASN A 543 -38.30 -14.06 13.24
N ARG A 544 -37.79 -15.29 13.22
CA ARG A 544 -38.55 -16.54 13.37
C ARG A 544 -38.36 -17.22 14.74
N SER A 545 -37.53 -16.64 15.61
CA SER A 545 -37.10 -17.20 16.90
C SER A 545 -37.61 -16.36 18.08
#